data_AF-A0A178MG44-F1
#
_entry.id   AF-A0A178MG44-F1
#
_cell.length_a   1.000
_cell.length_b   1.000
_cell.length_c   1.000
_cell.angle_alpha   90.00
_cell.angle_beta   90.00
_cell.angle_gamma   90.00
#
_symmetry.space_group_name_H-M   'P 1'
#
loop_
_entity.id
_entity.type
_entity.pdbx_description
1 polymer ?
#
loop_
_entity_poly.entity_id
_entity_poly.type
_entity_poly.pdbx_seq_one_letter_code
_entity_poly.pdbx_strand_id
1 'polypeptide(L)'
;MSDLLGAFGQAWLRLLLYPGGLSAVLAALVLARLRGIRQLEPLTAPRLLDLLPPLSAIALLPLAPAASFPYGLDLPTAVTLLLWPELRRAAAERRDPHQLAAHYLPTFLAAIALASAAGTFDLSGLLRWPSTPVRQAALLLGAGAWIAAIPRLAPPQPHLAAACSALGLMLIGVLPLSAAINTIAAAAPAWLGVAAAITIALAGMAAARRLPVQWGYVWASAALVAASGVLLDSR
;
A
#
# COMPACT_ATOMS: atom_id res chain seq x y z
N MET A 1 -16.95 -15.55 -4.01
CA MET A 1 -16.66 -14.77 -5.24
C MET A 1 -17.67 -13.65 -5.49
N SER A 2 -18.91 -13.74 -4.99
CA SER A 2 -19.92 -12.66 -5.02
C SER A 2 -19.45 -11.36 -4.34
N ASP A 3 -18.71 -11.48 -3.24
CA ASP A 3 -18.37 -10.33 -2.38
C ASP A 3 -17.30 -9.44 -3.01
N LEU A 4 -16.37 -10.02 -3.76
CA LEU A 4 -15.38 -9.27 -4.54
C LEU A 4 -16.03 -8.50 -5.69
N LEU A 5 -16.96 -9.13 -6.42
CA LEU A 5 -17.72 -8.44 -7.48
C LEU A 5 -18.59 -7.31 -6.92
N GLY A 6 -19.20 -7.52 -5.74
CA GLY A 6 -19.90 -6.48 -5.00
C GLY A 6 -18.98 -5.34 -4.57
N ALA A 7 -17.80 -5.66 -4.03
CA ALA A 7 -16.79 -4.68 -3.65
C ALA A 7 -16.26 -3.88 -4.86
N PHE A 8 -16.06 -4.53 -6.01
CA PHE A 8 -15.70 -3.86 -7.27
C PHE A 8 -16.80 -2.92 -7.75
N GLY A 9 -18.07 -3.36 -7.74
CA GLY A 9 -19.20 -2.52 -8.11
C GLY A 9 -19.31 -1.26 -7.24
N GLN A 10 -19.02 -1.38 -5.94
CA GLN A 10 -19.07 -0.26 -5.01
C GLN A 10 -17.80 0.61 -5.02
N ALA A 11 -16.64 0.06 -5.39
CA ALA A 11 -15.39 0.80 -5.55
C ALA A 11 -15.55 1.94 -6.57
N TRP A 12 -16.29 1.69 -7.66
CA TRP A 12 -16.61 2.69 -8.67
C TRP A 12 -17.46 3.84 -8.13
N LEU A 13 -18.47 3.50 -7.33
CA LEU A 13 -19.32 4.48 -6.70
C LEU A 13 -18.52 5.37 -5.74
N ARG A 14 -17.56 4.80 -5.00
CA ARG A 14 -16.67 5.56 -4.11
C ARG A 14 -15.66 6.39 -4.88
N LEU A 15 -15.11 5.87 -5.97
CA LEU A 15 -14.14 6.59 -6.78
C LEU A 15 -14.76 7.86 -7.41
N LEU A 16 -16.03 7.79 -7.80
CA LEU A 16 -16.74 8.87 -8.49
C LEU A 16 -17.54 9.79 -7.54
N LEU A 17 -18.12 9.27 -6.46
CA LEU A 17 -19.03 10.04 -5.59
C LEU A 17 -18.40 10.45 -4.26
N TYR A 18 -17.31 9.80 -3.80
CA TYR A 18 -16.71 10.12 -2.51
C TYR A 18 -15.44 10.98 -2.66
N PRO A 19 -15.25 11.98 -1.79
CA PRO A 19 -14.08 12.88 -1.84
C PRO A 19 -12.75 12.14 -1.67
N GLY A 20 -12.75 11.00 -0.95
CA GLY A 20 -11.57 10.13 -0.82
C GLY A 20 -11.14 9.48 -2.14
N GLY A 21 -12.10 9.09 -2.99
CA GLY A 21 -11.82 8.51 -4.30
C GLY A 21 -11.23 9.51 -5.29
N LEU A 22 -11.84 10.70 -5.37
CA LEU A 22 -11.36 11.80 -6.21
C LEU A 22 -9.97 12.29 -5.79
N SER A 23 -9.72 12.43 -4.48
CA SER A 23 -8.40 12.84 -3.98
C SER A 23 -7.31 11.80 -4.26
N ALA A 24 -7.63 10.50 -4.19
CA ALA A 24 -6.72 9.43 -4.59
C ALA A 24 -6.37 9.49 -6.09
N VAL A 25 -7.36 9.72 -6.96
CA VAL A 25 -7.13 9.88 -8.41
C VAL A 25 -6.27 11.12 -8.68
N LEU A 26 -6.57 12.25 -8.03
CA LEU A 26 -5.76 13.47 -8.15
C LEU A 26 -4.32 13.24 -7.66
N ALA A 27 -4.13 12.55 -6.53
CA ALA A 27 -2.81 12.23 -6.01
C ALA A 27 -2.03 11.32 -6.96
N ALA A 28 -2.69 10.35 -7.60
CA ALA A 28 -2.09 9.50 -8.63
C ALA A 28 -1.68 10.30 -9.87
N LEU A 29 -2.49 11.27 -10.30
CA LEU A 29 -2.17 12.18 -11.41
C LEU A 29 -0.99 13.12 -11.07
N VAL A 30 -0.96 13.67 -9.85
CA VAL A 30 0.17 14.47 -9.37
C VAL A 30 1.44 13.63 -9.32
N LEU A 31 1.36 12.40 -8.80
CA LEU A 31 2.51 11.50 -8.77
C LEU A 31 2.98 11.12 -10.18
N ALA A 32 2.06 10.87 -11.10
CA ALA A 32 2.37 10.62 -12.50
C ALA A 32 3.10 11.82 -13.13
N ARG A 33 2.61 13.04 -12.91
CA ARG A 33 3.25 14.29 -13.36
C ARG A 33 4.66 14.45 -12.77
N LEU A 34 4.83 14.23 -11.47
CA LEU A 34 6.14 14.28 -10.78
C LEU A 34 7.12 13.22 -11.30
N ARG A 35 6.61 12.09 -11.79
CA ARG A 35 7.39 11.04 -12.46
C ARG A 35 7.68 11.33 -13.94
N GLY A 36 7.29 12.50 -14.45
CA GLY A 36 7.55 12.92 -15.83
C GLY A 36 6.52 12.45 -16.85
N ILE A 37 5.38 11.90 -16.42
CA ILE A 37 4.28 11.52 -17.31
C ILE A 37 3.55 12.79 -17.72
N ARG A 38 3.90 13.32 -18.90
CA ARG A 38 3.36 14.60 -19.42
C ARG A 38 2.09 14.43 -20.25
N GLN A 39 1.85 13.25 -20.81
CA GLN A 39 0.66 12.95 -21.62
C GLN A 39 -0.06 11.74 -21.05
N LEU A 40 -1.37 11.91 -20.83
CA LEU A 40 -2.27 10.78 -20.65
C LEU A 40 -2.47 10.17 -22.03
N GLU A 41 -1.76 9.09 -22.32
CA GLU A 41 -1.95 8.36 -23.56
C GLU A 41 -3.40 7.84 -23.66
N PRO A 42 -3.93 7.60 -24.87
CA PRO A 42 -5.30 7.13 -25.04
C PRO A 42 -5.59 5.84 -24.25
N LEU A 43 -6.78 5.81 -23.63
CA LEU A 43 -7.30 4.69 -22.84
C LEU A 43 -7.74 3.56 -23.78
N THR A 44 -6.79 2.70 -24.16
CA THR A 44 -7.10 1.44 -24.86
C THR A 44 -7.59 0.37 -23.88
N ALA A 45 -8.39 -0.59 -24.33
CA ALA A 45 -8.88 -1.72 -23.52
C ALA A 45 -7.81 -2.41 -22.63
N PRO A 46 -6.60 -2.77 -23.13
CA PRO A 46 -5.57 -3.39 -22.27
C PRO A 46 -5.07 -2.47 -21.15
N ARG A 47 -4.97 -1.16 -21.40
CA ARG A 47 -4.57 -0.16 -20.39
C ARG A 47 -5.65 0.07 -19.35
N LEU A 48 -6.91 -0.03 -19.77
CA LEU A 48 -8.04 0.06 -18.86
C LEU A 48 -7.98 -1.13 -17.89
N LEU A 49 -7.77 -2.35 -18.38
CA LEU A 49 -7.57 -3.56 -17.57
C LEU A 49 -6.38 -3.49 -16.59
N ASP A 50 -5.34 -2.72 -16.93
CA ASP A 50 -4.19 -2.49 -16.04
C ASP A 50 -4.46 -1.41 -14.99
N LEU A 51 -5.35 -0.47 -15.30
CA LEU A 51 -5.66 0.68 -14.46
C LEU A 51 -6.80 0.39 -13.45
N LEU A 52 -7.81 -0.42 -13.82
CA LEU A 52 -8.96 -0.67 -12.93
C LEU A 52 -8.53 -1.27 -11.60
N PRO A 53 -7.73 -2.36 -11.56
CA PRO A 53 -7.42 -3.03 -10.31
C PRO A 53 -6.71 -2.14 -9.28
N PRO A 54 -5.62 -1.41 -9.62
CA PRO A 54 -4.99 -0.53 -8.65
C PRO A 54 -5.89 0.63 -8.23
N LEU A 55 -6.72 1.18 -9.13
CA LEU A 55 -7.69 2.22 -8.75
C LEU A 55 -8.75 1.69 -7.78
N SER A 56 -9.27 0.50 -8.01
CA SER A 56 -10.23 -0.15 -7.11
C SER A 56 -9.62 -0.38 -5.74
N ALA A 57 -8.37 -0.86 -5.68
CA ALA A 57 -7.66 -1.04 -4.41
C ALA A 57 -7.54 0.28 -3.64
N ILE A 58 -7.09 1.35 -4.29
CA ILE A 58 -6.93 2.65 -3.65
C ILE A 58 -8.28 3.22 -3.17
N ALA A 59 -9.34 3.08 -3.96
CA ALA A 59 -10.69 3.53 -3.59
C ALA A 59 -11.26 2.79 -2.38
N LEU A 60 -10.81 1.55 -2.15
CA LEU A 60 -11.22 0.70 -1.04
C LEU A 60 -10.27 0.77 0.16
N LEU A 61 -9.11 1.44 0.03
CA LEU A 61 -8.22 1.67 1.17
C LEU A 61 -8.94 2.48 2.24
N PRO A 62 -8.71 2.17 3.53
CA PRO A 62 -9.30 2.92 4.63
C PRO A 62 -8.55 4.24 4.82
N LEU A 63 -8.73 5.19 3.90
CA LEU A 63 -8.12 6.51 3.95
C LEU A 63 -9.15 7.50 4.51
N ALA A 64 -8.81 8.20 5.59
CA ALA A 64 -9.61 9.33 6.05
C ALA A 64 -9.69 10.41 4.94
N PRO A 65 -10.84 11.09 4.74
CA PRO A 65 -12.05 11.10 5.57
C PRO A 65 -13.12 10.07 5.14
N ALA A 66 -12.80 9.12 4.26
CA ALA A 66 -13.78 8.14 3.82
C ALA A 66 -14.02 7.11 4.94
N ALA A 67 -15.27 7.00 5.41
CA ALA A 67 -15.67 6.00 6.40
C ALA A 67 -15.13 4.61 6.01
N SER A 68 -14.56 3.86 6.97
CA SER A 68 -14.09 2.49 6.72
C SER A 68 -15.17 1.67 6.04
N PHE A 69 -14.86 1.04 4.90
CA PHE A 69 -15.79 0.14 4.22
C PHE A 69 -16.14 -1.04 5.15
N PRO A 70 -17.42 -1.43 5.29
CA PRO A 70 -17.82 -2.56 6.16
C PRO A 70 -17.22 -3.89 5.71
N TYR A 71 -16.89 -4.03 4.42
CA TYR A 71 -16.11 -5.15 3.91
C TYR A 71 -14.64 -4.72 3.86
N GLY A 72 -13.86 -5.04 4.89
CA GLY A 72 -12.44 -4.72 4.89
C GLY A 72 -11.76 -5.33 3.65
N LEU A 73 -11.02 -4.51 2.91
CA LEU A 73 -10.09 -5.04 1.93
C LEU A 73 -8.94 -5.67 2.72
N ASP A 74 -8.67 -6.96 2.48
CA ASP A 74 -7.56 -7.67 3.09
C ASP A 74 -6.25 -7.31 2.37
N LEU A 75 -5.16 -7.34 3.13
CA LEU A 75 -3.82 -7.00 2.65
C LEU A 75 -3.40 -7.85 1.44
N PRO A 76 -3.59 -9.19 1.40
CA PRO A 76 -3.29 -9.99 0.23
C PRO A 76 -4.06 -9.57 -1.03
N THR A 77 -5.37 -9.34 -0.93
CA THR A 77 -6.18 -8.87 -2.07
C THR A 77 -5.74 -7.48 -2.52
N ALA A 78 -5.51 -6.55 -1.59
CA ALA A 78 -5.05 -5.21 -1.92
C ALA A 78 -3.73 -5.25 -2.70
N VAL A 79 -2.77 -6.04 -2.23
CA VAL A 79 -1.47 -6.21 -2.90
C VAL A 79 -1.64 -6.84 -4.28
N THR A 80 -2.50 -7.84 -4.41
CA THR A 80 -2.76 -8.49 -5.70
C THR A 80 -3.33 -7.51 -6.72
N LEU A 81 -4.30 -6.69 -6.32
CA LEU A 81 -4.90 -5.65 -7.17
C LEU A 81 -3.90 -4.56 -7.55
N LEU A 82 -3.03 -4.16 -6.61
CA LEU A 82 -2.00 -3.16 -6.85
C LEU A 82 -0.84 -3.69 -7.70
N LEU A 83 -0.52 -4.99 -7.62
CA LEU A 83 0.55 -5.61 -8.41
C LEU A 83 0.05 -6.16 -9.76
N TRP A 84 -1.26 -6.17 -10.00
CA TRP A 84 -1.88 -6.65 -11.22
C TRP A 84 -1.19 -6.23 -12.53
N PRO A 85 -0.91 -4.92 -12.79
CA PRO A 85 -0.27 -4.53 -14.04
C PRO A 85 1.13 -5.14 -14.22
N GLU A 86 1.91 -5.25 -13.14
CA GLU A 86 3.24 -5.87 -13.18
C GLU A 86 3.15 -7.39 -13.36
N LEU A 87 2.18 -8.04 -12.73
CA LEU A 87 1.95 -9.49 -12.87
C LEU A 87 1.53 -9.84 -14.31
N ARG A 88 0.60 -9.07 -14.90
CA ARG A 88 0.20 -9.25 -16.31
C ARG A 88 1.37 -9.07 -17.26
N ARG A 89 2.19 -8.04 -17.02
CA ARG A 89 3.38 -7.79 -17.82
C ARG A 89 4.40 -8.92 -17.69
N ALA A 90 4.67 -9.38 -16.47
CA ALA A 90 5.58 -10.49 -16.22
C ALA A 90 5.10 -11.80 -16.88
N ALA A 91 3.79 -12.05 -16.89
CA ALA A 91 3.19 -13.18 -17.60
C ALA A 91 3.33 -13.06 -19.12
N ALA A 92 3.09 -11.86 -19.68
CA ALA A 92 3.27 -11.60 -21.10
C ALA A 92 4.73 -11.74 -21.55
N GLU A 93 5.68 -11.29 -20.73
CA GLU A 93 7.12 -11.37 -20.97
C GLU A 93 7.73 -12.74 -20.59
N ARG A 94 6.92 -13.70 -20.08
CA ARG A 94 7.35 -15.04 -19.64
C ARG A 94 8.54 -15.00 -18.69
N ARG A 95 8.54 -14.06 -17.74
CA ARG A 95 9.62 -13.94 -16.75
C ARG A 95 9.67 -15.17 -15.86
N ASP A 96 10.89 -15.52 -15.44
CA ASP A 96 11.14 -16.65 -14.54
C ASP A 96 10.41 -16.49 -13.20
N PRO A 97 9.54 -17.45 -12.80
CA PRO A 97 8.83 -17.42 -11.52
C PRO A 97 9.75 -17.29 -10.31
N HIS A 98 10.95 -17.89 -10.35
CA HIS A 98 11.89 -17.82 -9.23
C HIS A 98 12.44 -16.42 -9.01
N GLN A 99 12.74 -15.71 -10.11
CA GLN A 99 13.21 -14.32 -10.05
C GLN A 99 12.10 -13.39 -9.56
N LEU A 100 10.86 -13.61 -10.00
CA LEU A 100 9.70 -12.87 -9.49
C LEU A 100 9.52 -13.10 -7.98
N ALA A 101 9.55 -14.35 -7.52
CA ALA A 101 9.40 -14.67 -6.10
C ALA A 101 10.49 -13.99 -5.25
N ALA A 102 11.75 -14.06 -5.66
CA ALA A 102 12.86 -13.39 -4.96
C ALA A 102 12.70 -11.85 -4.93
N HIS A 103 12.14 -11.28 -5.99
CA HIS A 103 11.87 -9.84 -6.10
C HIS A 103 10.76 -9.36 -5.16
N TYR A 104 9.70 -10.14 -5.00
CA TYR A 104 8.57 -9.80 -4.13
C TYR A 104 8.77 -10.21 -2.66
N LEU A 105 9.74 -11.09 -2.37
CA LEU A 105 9.98 -11.64 -1.03
C LEU A 105 10.06 -10.60 0.09
N PRO A 106 10.82 -9.49 0.00
CA PRO A 106 10.88 -8.48 1.06
C PRO A 106 9.51 -7.89 1.41
N THR A 107 8.65 -7.72 0.39
CA THR A 107 7.30 -7.18 0.56
C THR A 107 6.40 -8.18 1.25
N PHE A 108 6.49 -9.47 0.91
CA PHE A 108 5.75 -10.51 1.62
C PHE A 108 6.15 -10.62 3.09
N LEU A 109 7.45 -10.55 3.39
CA LEU A 109 7.92 -10.55 4.78
C LEU A 109 7.43 -9.32 5.55
N ALA A 110 7.45 -8.15 4.92
CA ALA A 110 6.86 -6.94 5.50
C ALA A 110 5.34 -7.06 5.70
N ALA A 111 4.63 -7.69 4.76
CA ALA A 111 3.19 -7.97 4.86
C ALA A 111 2.87 -8.82 6.09
N ILE A 112 3.65 -9.89 6.29
CA ILE A 112 3.51 -10.80 7.42
C ILE A 112 3.78 -10.04 8.72
N ALA A 113 4.86 -9.26 8.78
CA ALA A 113 5.18 -8.48 9.98
C ALA A 113 4.05 -7.49 10.35
N LEU A 114 3.49 -6.79 9.36
CA LEU A 114 2.35 -5.89 9.54
C LEU A 114 1.11 -6.64 10.05
N ALA A 115 0.75 -7.75 9.40
CA ALA A 115 -0.42 -8.53 9.77
C ALA A 115 -0.29 -9.17 11.15
N SER A 116 0.89 -9.68 11.51
CA SER A 116 1.18 -10.23 12.84
C SER A 116 1.11 -9.16 13.92
N ALA A 117 1.65 -7.97 13.68
CA ALA A 117 1.60 -6.87 14.64
C ALA A 117 0.16 -6.36 14.85
N ALA A 118 -0.61 -6.22 13.76
CA ALA A 118 -2.03 -5.82 13.80
C ALA A 118 -2.98 -6.93 14.29
N GLY A 119 -2.55 -8.19 14.25
CA GLY A 119 -3.38 -9.35 14.61
C GLY A 119 -4.45 -9.70 13.56
N THR A 120 -4.39 -9.12 12.36
CA THR A 120 -5.33 -9.36 11.26
C THR A 120 -4.66 -9.04 9.92
N PHE A 121 -5.18 -9.62 8.84
CA PHE A 121 -4.83 -9.24 7.48
C PHE A 121 -5.69 -8.08 6.96
N ASP A 122 -6.74 -7.67 7.67
CA ASP A 122 -7.58 -6.56 7.26
C ASP A 122 -6.82 -5.24 7.28
N LEU A 123 -6.90 -4.47 6.20
CA LEU A 123 -6.26 -3.15 6.13
C LEU A 123 -6.79 -2.17 7.18
N SER A 124 -8.04 -2.32 7.62
CA SER A 124 -8.61 -1.54 8.72
C SER A 124 -7.94 -1.84 10.07
N GLY A 125 -7.37 -3.04 10.23
CA GLY A 125 -6.55 -3.41 11.39
C GLY A 125 -5.26 -2.61 11.45
N LEU A 126 -4.67 -2.24 10.31
CA LEU A 126 -3.45 -1.42 10.26
C LEU A 126 -3.67 0.03 10.76
N LEU A 127 -4.94 0.48 10.81
CA LEU A 127 -5.30 1.76 11.42
C LEU A 127 -5.46 1.70 12.94
N ARG A 128 -5.43 0.50 13.54
CA ARG A 128 -5.56 0.32 14.98
C ARG A 128 -4.16 0.37 15.59
N TRP A 129 -3.93 1.37 16.42
CA TRP A 129 -2.68 1.45 17.16
C TRP A 129 -2.68 0.43 18.32
N PRO A 130 -1.71 -0.50 18.37
CA PRO A 130 -1.66 -1.51 19.42
C PRO A 130 -1.27 -0.90 20.77
N SER A 131 -1.75 -1.47 21.87
CA SER A 131 -1.47 -0.99 23.23
C SER A 131 -0.11 -1.41 23.78
N THR A 132 0.44 -2.54 23.31
CA THR A 132 1.72 -3.07 23.82
C THR A 132 2.92 -2.53 23.03
N PRO A 133 4.03 -2.15 23.69
CA PRO A 133 5.18 -1.54 23.03
C PRO A 133 5.85 -2.48 22.01
N VAL A 134 5.85 -3.79 22.28
CA VAL A 134 6.39 -4.80 21.36
C VAL A 134 5.60 -4.83 20.05
N ARG A 135 4.26 -4.79 20.11
CA ARG A 135 3.41 -4.73 18.91
C ARG A 135 3.54 -3.40 18.18
N GLN A 136 3.69 -2.28 18.90
CA GLN A 136 3.94 -0.97 18.30
C GLN A 136 5.26 -0.96 17.52
N ALA A 137 6.34 -1.47 18.12
CA ALA A 137 7.64 -1.58 17.47
C ALA A 137 7.57 -2.49 16.24
N ALA A 138 6.96 -3.67 16.36
CA ALA A 138 6.77 -4.59 15.23
C ALA A 138 5.97 -3.96 14.08
N LEU A 139 4.91 -3.21 14.40
CA LEU A 139 4.07 -2.53 13.42
C LEU A 139 4.86 -1.43 12.68
N LEU A 140 5.63 -0.62 13.40
CA LEU A 140 6.47 0.43 12.80
C LEU A 140 7.63 -0.14 11.97
N LEU A 141 8.28 -1.21 12.44
CA LEU A 141 9.33 -1.90 11.69
C LEU A 141 8.76 -2.56 10.43
N GLY A 142 7.58 -3.18 10.51
CA GLY A 142 6.86 -3.72 9.36
C GLY A 142 6.51 -2.63 8.34
N ALA A 143 6.02 -1.47 8.79
CA ALA A 143 5.75 -0.32 7.93
C ALA A 143 7.02 0.22 7.26
N GLY A 144 8.13 0.33 8.01
CA GLY A 144 9.42 0.74 7.48
C GLY A 144 9.96 -0.23 6.43
N ALA A 145 9.91 -1.54 6.70
CA ALA A 145 10.30 -2.59 5.77
C ALA A 145 9.45 -2.57 4.49
N TRP A 146 8.14 -2.35 4.64
CA TRP A 146 7.21 -2.20 3.52
C TRP A 146 7.59 -1.03 2.63
N ILE A 147 7.75 0.17 3.20
CA ILE A 147 8.11 1.39 2.47
C ILE A 147 9.47 1.22 1.76
N ALA A 148 10.44 0.57 2.42
CA ALA A 148 11.76 0.29 1.84
C ALA A 148 11.70 -0.69 0.65
N ALA A 149 10.70 -1.58 0.59
CA ALA A 149 10.54 -2.55 -0.49
C ALA A 149 9.89 -1.97 -1.76
N ILE A 150 9.02 -0.95 -1.63
CA ILE A 150 8.20 -0.41 -2.72
C ILE A 150 8.99 0.05 -3.96
N PRO A 151 10.13 0.76 -3.86
CA PRO A 151 10.86 1.22 -5.04
C PRO A 151 11.23 0.10 -6.02
N ARG A 152 11.35 -1.15 -5.52
CA ARG A 152 11.61 -2.33 -6.35
C ARG A 152 10.36 -2.83 -7.04
N LEU A 153 9.22 -2.77 -6.37
CA LEU A 153 7.94 -3.27 -6.88
C LEU A 153 7.33 -2.33 -7.91
N ALA A 154 7.53 -1.03 -7.75
CA ALA A 154 6.99 -0.02 -8.63
C ALA A 154 8.12 0.88 -9.16
N PRO A 155 9.00 0.33 -10.03
CA PRO A 155 10.01 1.14 -10.69
C PRO A 155 9.33 2.31 -11.45
N PRO A 156 10.02 3.45 -11.64
CA PRO A 156 9.47 4.58 -12.35
C PRO A 156 9.17 4.19 -13.82
N GLN A 157 7.94 3.74 -14.06
CA GLN A 157 7.44 3.47 -15.39
C GLN A 157 6.53 4.62 -15.85
N PRO A 158 6.55 4.98 -17.14
CA PRO A 158 5.83 6.14 -17.66
C PRO A 158 4.35 5.86 -17.91
N HIS A 159 3.69 5.06 -17.07
CA HIS A 159 2.26 4.74 -17.22
C HIS A 159 1.46 4.98 -15.94
N LEU A 160 0.20 5.37 -16.11
CA LEU A 160 -0.68 5.75 -15.01
C LEU A 160 -0.96 4.58 -14.05
N ALA A 161 -1.08 3.36 -14.58
CA ALA A 161 -1.32 2.17 -13.77
C ALA A 161 -0.18 1.91 -12.76
N ALA A 162 1.08 2.09 -13.14
CA ALA A 162 2.23 1.98 -12.24
C ALA A 162 2.27 3.13 -11.22
N ALA A 163 1.87 4.34 -11.61
CA ALA A 163 1.75 5.45 -10.67
C ALA A 163 0.68 5.16 -9.60
N CYS A 164 -0.50 4.67 -10.02
CA CYS A 164 -1.55 4.22 -9.10
C CYS A 164 -1.06 3.08 -8.21
N SER A 165 -0.45 2.05 -8.78
CA SER A 165 0.09 0.90 -8.06
C SER A 165 1.10 1.32 -6.99
N ALA A 166 2.06 2.18 -7.36
CA ALA A 166 3.05 2.72 -6.44
C ALA A 166 2.41 3.52 -5.30
N LEU A 167 1.41 4.35 -5.63
CA LEU A 167 0.70 5.17 -4.65
C LEU A 167 -0.08 4.29 -3.68
N GLY A 168 -0.84 3.32 -4.17
CA GLY A 168 -1.60 2.41 -3.31
C GLY A 168 -0.71 1.57 -2.40
N LEU A 169 0.41 1.04 -2.92
CA LEU A 169 1.38 0.32 -2.10
C LEU A 169 1.97 1.22 -1.01
N MET A 170 2.29 2.48 -1.35
CA MET A 170 2.79 3.44 -0.37
C MET A 170 1.75 3.76 0.70
N LEU A 171 0.51 3.97 0.31
CA LEU A 171 -0.57 4.26 1.24
C LEU A 171 -0.78 3.13 2.24
N ILE A 172 -0.68 1.86 1.83
CA ILE A 172 -0.71 0.71 2.75
C ILE A 172 0.37 0.84 3.82
N GLY A 173 1.62 1.12 3.43
CA GLY A 173 2.75 1.27 4.37
C GLY A 173 2.60 2.46 5.32
N VAL A 174 1.77 3.44 4.97
CA VAL A 174 1.52 4.65 5.76
C VAL A 174 0.31 4.52 6.69
N LEU A 175 -0.59 3.55 6.48
CA LEU A 175 -1.72 3.31 7.40
C LEU A 175 -1.27 3.17 8.87
N PRO A 176 -0.22 2.39 9.20
CA PRO A 176 0.23 2.27 10.59
C PRO A 176 0.85 3.55 11.14
N LEU A 177 1.50 4.35 10.29
CA LEU A 177 2.06 5.64 10.69
C LEU A 177 0.94 6.65 10.98
N SER A 178 -0.14 6.60 10.21
CA SER A 178 -1.34 7.40 10.42
C SER A 178 -2.01 7.04 11.75
N ALA A 179 -2.08 5.73 12.07
CA ALA A 179 -2.58 5.26 13.37
C ALA A 179 -1.74 5.82 14.53
N ALA A 180 -0.41 5.74 14.43
CA ALA A 180 0.51 6.29 15.42
C ALA A 180 0.29 7.81 15.62
N ILE A 181 0.26 8.57 14.52
CA ILE A 181 0.08 10.02 14.55
C ILE A 181 -1.27 10.38 15.17
N ASN A 182 -2.36 9.69 14.81
CA ASN A 182 -3.68 9.96 15.38
C ASN A 182 -3.74 9.71 16.90
N THR A 183 -2.98 8.73 17.41
CA THR A 183 -2.90 8.52 18.87
C THR A 183 -2.09 9.60 19.59
N ILE A 184 -1.00 10.06 18.98
CA ILE A 184 -0.13 11.12 19.57
C ILE A 184 -0.82 12.49 19.46
N ALA A 185 -1.49 12.73 18.33
CA ALA A 185 -2.15 13.98 17.97
C ALA A 185 -3.66 13.85 18.12
N ALA A 186 -4.14 13.28 19.24
CA ALA A 186 -5.56 13.01 19.51
C ALA A 186 -6.48 14.26 19.42
N ALA A 187 -5.92 15.46 19.41
CA ALA A 187 -6.63 16.73 19.25
C ALA A 187 -6.43 17.40 17.86
N ALA A 188 -5.70 16.77 16.94
CA ALA A 188 -5.45 17.34 15.61
C ALA A 188 -6.62 17.06 14.65
N PRO A 189 -6.94 18.00 13.74
CA PRO A 189 -8.00 17.80 12.78
C PRO A 189 -7.64 16.70 11.76
N ALA A 190 -8.62 15.89 11.35
CA ALA A 190 -8.42 14.69 10.54
C ALA A 190 -7.67 14.92 9.20
N TRP A 191 -7.78 16.13 8.61
CA TRP A 191 -7.07 16.47 7.38
C TRP A 191 -5.55 16.54 7.56
N LEU A 192 -5.07 16.84 8.78
CA LEU A 192 -3.65 16.94 9.11
C LEU A 192 -3.00 15.55 9.13
N GLY A 193 -3.72 14.53 9.59
CA GLY A 193 -3.29 13.13 9.49
C GLY A 193 -3.15 12.67 8.05
N VAL A 194 -4.09 13.04 7.17
CA VAL A 194 -4.03 12.72 5.73
C VAL A 194 -2.88 13.45 5.05
N ALA A 195 -2.65 14.73 5.36
CA ALA A 195 -1.54 15.49 4.82
C ALA A 195 -0.18 14.91 5.27
N ALA A 196 -0.05 14.56 6.55
CA ALA A 196 1.15 13.91 7.08
C ALA A 196 1.38 12.55 6.43
N ALA A 197 0.34 11.73 6.28
CA ALA A 197 0.39 10.45 5.59
C ALA A 197 0.91 10.60 4.14
N ILE A 198 0.34 11.51 3.36
CA ILE A 198 0.78 11.77 1.99
C ILE A 198 2.23 12.27 1.96
N THR A 199 2.60 13.17 2.88
CA THR A 199 3.96 13.73 2.94
C THR A 199 4.99 12.66 3.29
N ILE A 200 4.69 11.79 4.25
CA ILE A 200 5.53 10.64 4.62
C ILE A 200 5.62 9.65 3.46
N ALA A 201 4.52 9.39 2.74
CA ALA A 201 4.51 8.52 1.57
C ALA A 201 5.46 9.06 0.47
N LEU A 202 5.38 10.36 0.19
CA LEU A 202 6.21 11.04 -0.81
C LEU A 202 7.68 11.08 -0.39
N ALA A 203 7.97 11.42 0.88
CA ALA A 203 9.33 11.43 1.43
C ALA A 203 9.93 10.01 1.46
N GLY A 204 9.14 9.02 1.86
CA GLY A 204 9.49 7.60 1.84
C GLY A 204 9.85 7.13 0.44
N MET A 205 9.07 7.49 -0.58
CA MET A 205 9.43 7.19 -1.98
C MET A 205 10.73 7.85 -2.43
N ALA A 206 10.98 9.10 -2.03
CA ALA A 206 12.21 9.81 -2.38
C ALA A 206 13.44 9.19 -1.69
N ALA A 207 13.31 8.82 -0.42
CA ALA A 207 14.38 8.23 0.39
C ALA A 207 14.66 6.77 0.00
N ALA A 208 13.61 5.95 -0.15
CA ALA A 208 13.76 4.52 -0.43
C ALA A 208 14.39 4.25 -1.81
N ARG A 209 14.27 5.19 -2.78
CA ARG A 209 15.00 5.14 -4.06
C ARG A 209 16.51 5.21 -3.92
N ARG A 210 17.02 5.74 -2.80
CA ARG A 210 18.46 5.89 -2.53
C ARG A 210 19.05 4.73 -1.71
N LEU A 211 18.21 3.82 -1.22
CA LEU A 211 18.65 2.72 -0.36
C LEU A 211 19.19 1.54 -1.19
N PRO A 212 20.36 0.98 -0.82
CA PRO A 212 20.87 -0.24 -1.44
C PRO A 212 19.93 -1.42 -1.23
N VAL A 213 19.95 -2.38 -2.17
CA VAL A 213 19.09 -3.57 -2.17
C VAL A 213 19.24 -4.42 -0.90
N GLN A 214 20.40 -4.39 -0.26
CA GLN A 214 20.65 -5.17 0.95
C GLN A 214 19.83 -4.67 2.14
N TRP A 215 19.60 -3.36 2.24
CA TRP A 215 18.87 -2.76 3.36
C TRP A 215 17.41 -3.19 3.41
N GLY A 216 16.75 -3.39 2.26
CA GLY A 216 15.37 -3.89 2.25
C GLY A 216 15.24 -5.28 2.88
N TYR A 217 16.24 -6.16 2.70
CA TYR A 217 16.26 -7.46 3.37
C TYR A 217 16.54 -7.31 4.87
N VAL A 218 17.47 -6.44 5.26
CA VAL A 218 17.76 -6.16 6.69
C VAL A 218 16.51 -5.66 7.42
N TRP A 219 15.79 -4.69 6.85
CA TRP A 219 14.55 -4.18 7.41
C TRP A 219 13.46 -5.25 7.47
N ALA A 220 13.29 -6.04 6.41
CA ALA A 220 12.33 -7.14 6.40
C ALA A 220 12.65 -8.21 7.45
N SER A 221 13.91 -8.58 7.61
CA SER A 221 14.36 -9.52 8.65
C SER A 221 14.14 -8.96 10.06
N ALA A 222 14.49 -7.69 10.30
CA ALA A 222 14.25 -7.03 11.59
C ALA A 222 12.75 -6.97 11.95
N ALA A 223 11.90 -6.65 10.97
CA ALA A 223 10.45 -6.66 11.14
C ALA A 223 9.91 -8.06 11.46
N LEU A 224 10.46 -9.10 10.83
CA LEU A 224 10.06 -10.48 11.06
C LEU A 224 10.46 -10.97 12.46
N VAL A 225 11.65 -10.60 12.93
CA VAL A 225 12.11 -10.90 14.30
C VAL A 225 11.20 -10.22 15.31
N ALA A 226 10.86 -8.95 15.11
CA ALA A 226 9.93 -8.24 15.99
C ALA A 226 8.52 -8.89 15.99
N ALA A 227 8.02 -9.31 14.82
CA ALA A 227 6.76 -10.02 14.70
C ALA A 227 6.77 -11.40 15.39
N SER A 228 7.90 -12.11 15.36
CA SER A 228 8.06 -13.38 16.10
C SER A 228 7.96 -13.19 17.62
N GLY A 229 8.50 -12.08 18.14
CA GLY A 229 8.33 -11.70 19.55
C GLY A 229 6.87 -11.47 19.92
N VAL A 230 6.09 -10.84 19.04
CA VAL A 230 4.64 -10.63 19.23
C VAL A 230 3.87 -11.96 19.31
N LEU A 231 4.24 -12.95 18.49
CA LEU A 231 3.59 -14.27 18.48
C LEU A 231 3.90 -15.07 19.75
N LEU A 232 5.11 -14.92 20.29
CA LEU A 232 5.53 -15.59 21.53
C LEU A 232 4.85 -14.99 22.77
N ASP A 233 4.64 -13.67 22.79
CA ASP A 233 3.99 -12.93 23.89
C ASP A 233 2.46 -13.16 23.96
N SER A 234 1.89 -13.84 22.97
CA SER A 234 0.46 -14.15 22.88
C SER A 234 0.09 -15.57 23.37
N ARG A 235 1.05 -16.30 23.93
CA ARG A 235 0.86 -17.61 24.58
C ARG A 235 0.95 -17.47 26.08
#